data_AF-A0A6P8QGX1-F1
#
_entry.id   AF-A0A6P8QGX1-F1
#
_cell.length_a   1.000
_cell.length_b   1.000
_cell.length_c   1.000
_cell.angle_alpha   90.00
_cell.angle_beta   90.00
_cell.angle_gamma   90.00
#
_symmetry.space_group_name_H-M   'P 1'
#
loop_
_entity.id
_entity.type
_entity.pdbx_description
1 polymer ?
#
loop_
_entity_poly.entity_id
_entity_poly.type
_entity_poly.pdbx_seq_one_letter_code
_entity_poly.pdbx_strand_id
1 'polypeptide(L)'
;MKGLKKIDPSLYEDFKNHYFGDETVTNLDLCSMLKKKQPNGYYHCECTVTVGKKLKADSIKNALRTESMALLSKLNQIKELLATPQTRANIYREVFGAISSCSKNNQDVVDSSFPHL
;
A
#
# COMPACT_ATOMS: atom_id res chain seq x y z
N MET A 1 -48.74 7.34 39.77
CA MET A 1 -47.96 6.17 39.33
C MET A 1 -46.88 5.89 40.37
N LYS A 2 -46.91 4.72 41.03
CA LYS A 2 -45.80 4.27 41.88
C LYS A 2 -44.72 3.68 40.96
N GLY A 3 -43.77 4.52 40.55
CA GLY A 3 -42.64 4.08 39.75
C GLY A 3 -41.60 3.35 40.61
N LEU A 4 -40.96 2.33 40.03
CA LEU A 4 -39.71 1.78 40.58
C LEU A 4 -38.65 2.90 40.60
N LYS A 5 -38.18 3.25 41.81
CA LYS A 5 -37.15 4.27 41.99
C LYS A 5 -35.73 3.69 41.98
N LYS A 6 -35.59 2.40 42.29
CA LYS A 6 -34.32 1.66 42.38
C LYS A 6 -34.54 0.21 41.99
N ILE A 7 -33.51 -0.41 41.43
CA ILE A 7 -33.49 -1.85 41.17
C ILE A 7 -33.21 -2.57 42.49
N ASP A 8 -33.98 -3.62 42.79
CA ASP A 8 -33.80 -4.43 43.99
C ASP A 8 -32.45 -5.18 43.92
N PRO A 9 -31.53 -4.98 44.89
CA PRO A 9 -30.23 -5.66 44.92
C PRO A 9 -30.30 -7.19 44.90
N SER A 10 -31.37 -7.78 45.43
CA SER A 10 -31.55 -9.23 45.45
C SER A 10 -31.58 -9.85 44.05
N LEU A 11 -31.95 -9.08 43.02
CA LEU A 11 -32.03 -9.54 41.64
C LEU A 11 -30.67 -9.87 41.02
N TYR A 12 -29.56 -9.40 41.60
CA TYR A 12 -28.20 -9.63 41.09
C TYR A 12 -27.22 -10.09 42.18
N GLU A 13 -27.73 -10.56 43.33
CA GLU A 13 -26.91 -10.97 44.47
C GLU A 13 -25.92 -12.08 44.09
N ASP A 14 -26.40 -13.07 43.34
CA ASP A 14 -25.61 -14.23 42.88
C ASP A 14 -24.47 -13.84 41.93
N PHE A 15 -24.53 -12.66 41.33
CA PHE A 15 -23.56 -12.19 40.33
C PHE A 15 -22.50 -11.24 40.89
N LYS A 16 -22.59 -10.86 42.18
CA LYS A 16 -21.67 -9.86 42.78
C LYS A 16 -20.19 -10.23 42.64
N ASN A 17 -19.89 -11.52 42.77
CA ASN A 17 -18.52 -12.04 42.66
C ASN A 17 -18.33 -12.86 41.38
N HIS A 18 -19.24 -12.72 40.41
CA HIS A 18 -19.15 -13.45 39.16
C HIS A 18 -18.08 -12.85 38.25
N TYR A 19 -17.18 -13.69 37.76
CA TYR A 19 -16.21 -13.29 36.76
C TYR A 19 -16.84 -13.39 35.38
N PHE A 20 -17.05 -12.24 34.73
CA PHE A 20 -17.71 -12.16 33.42
C PHE A 20 -16.76 -12.39 32.23
N GLY A 21 -15.46 -12.33 32.45
CA GLY A 21 -14.43 -12.44 31.41
C GLY A 21 -13.58 -11.18 31.26
N ASP A 22 -12.58 -11.28 30.37
CA ASP A 22 -11.70 -10.19 29.96
C ASP A 22 -12.02 -9.77 28.52
N GLU A 23 -12.04 -8.47 28.23
CA GLU A 23 -12.19 -7.93 26.88
C GLU A 23 -10.95 -7.11 26.51
N THR A 24 -10.30 -7.44 25.39
CA THR A 24 -9.16 -6.65 24.91
C THR A 24 -9.66 -5.40 24.20
N VAL A 25 -9.16 -4.22 24.60
CA VAL A 25 -9.50 -2.96 23.91
C VAL A 25 -8.93 -2.97 22.49
N THR A 26 -9.82 -3.06 21.50
CA THR A 26 -9.48 -3.09 20.07
C THR A 26 -9.91 -1.84 19.34
N ASN A 27 -11.00 -1.19 19.76
CA ASN A 27 -11.57 -0.05 19.08
C ASN A 27 -12.12 0.97 20.09
N LEU A 28 -12.08 2.24 19.69
CA LEU A 28 -12.77 3.33 20.34
C LEU A 28 -13.79 3.92 19.36
N ASP A 29 -15.07 3.83 19.70
CA ASP A 29 -16.16 4.32 18.85
C ASP A 29 -16.71 5.65 19.37
N LEU A 30 -16.88 6.61 18.47
CA LEU A 30 -17.66 7.83 18.70
C LEU A 30 -19.12 7.56 18.36
N CYS A 31 -19.93 7.30 19.40
CA CYS A 31 -21.32 6.91 19.26
C CYS A 31 -22.30 8.08 19.44
N SER A 32 -23.33 8.14 18.61
CA SER A 32 -24.48 9.03 18.81
C SER A 32 -25.54 8.36 19.68
N MET A 33 -25.93 9.04 20.76
CA MET A 33 -26.99 8.57 21.67
C MET A 33 -28.40 8.92 21.19
N LEU A 34 -28.53 9.87 20.25
CA LEU A 34 -29.82 10.37 19.75
C LEU A 34 -30.25 9.70 18.44
N LYS A 35 -29.30 9.16 17.67
CA LYS A 35 -29.59 8.44 16.43
C LYS A 35 -30.12 7.04 16.73
N LYS A 36 -30.88 6.50 15.77
CA LYS A 36 -31.41 5.13 15.86
C LYS A 36 -30.26 4.12 16.01
N LYS A 37 -30.40 3.23 16.99
CA LYS A 37 -29.49 2.08 17.17
C LYS A 37 -29.46 1.20 15.92
N GLN A 38 -28.34 0.50 15.74
CA GLN A 38 -28.16 -0.48 14.69
C GLN A 38 -29.11 -1.68 14.89
N PRO A 39 -29.38 -2.49 13.84
CA PRO A 39 -30.24 -3.67 13.95
C PRO A 39 -29.78 -4.70 15.01
N ASN A 40 -28.49 -4.74 15.34
CA ASN A 40 -27.91 -5.60 16.38
C ASN A 40 -28.03 -5.03 17.81
N GLY A 41 -28.64 -3.86 17.98
CA GLY A 41 -28.77 -3.19 19.27
C GLY A 41 -27.59 -2.30 19.68
N TYR A 42 -26.52 -2.25 18.88
CA TYR A 42 -25.39 -1.35 19.13
C TYR A 42 -25.72 0.11 18.77
N TYR A 43 -24.99 1.06 19.33
CA TYR A 43 -25.18 2.48 19.03
C TYR A 43 -24.76 2.81 17.60
N HIS A 44 -25.34 3.87 17.03
CA HIS A 44 -24.86 4.41 15.76
C HIS A 44 -23.47 5.05 15.95
N CYS A 45 -22.49 4.61 15.17
CA CYS A 45 -21.11 5.12 15.24
C CYS A 45 -20.88 6.17 14.15
N GLU A 46 -20.43 7.36 14.53
CA GLU A 46 -19.98 8.40 13.59
C GLU A 46 -18.55 8.12 13.11
N CYS A 47 -17.73 7.57 14.00
CA CYS A 47 -16.32 7.31 13.77
C CYS A 47 -15.83 6.16 14.66
N THR A 48 -14.84 5.42 14.18
CA THR A 48 -14.16 4.35 14.91
C THR A 48 -12.67 4.54 14.76
N VAL A 49 -11.95 4.50 15.89
CA VAL A 49 -10.49 4.46 15.94
C VAL A 49 -10.06 3.08 16.42
N THR A 50 -9.39 2.32 15.55
CA THR A 50 -8.83 1.02 15.94
C THR A 50 -7.52 1.21 16.69
N VAL A 51 -7.42 0.57 17.85
CA VAL A 51 -6.24 0.53 18.71
C VAL A 51 -5.56 -0.84 18.59
N GLY A 52 -4.23 -0.88 18.63
CA GLY A 52 -3.45 -2.12 18.56
C GLY A 52 -2.77 -2.38 17.21
N LYS A 53 -2.28 -3.61 17.02
CA LYS A 53 -1.27 -3.98 15.99
C LYS A 53 -1.70 -3.76 14.53
N LYS A 54 -2.99 -3.57 14.25
CA LYS A 54 -3.52 -3.42 12.88
C LYS A 54 -2.93 -2.20 12.15
N LEU A 55 -2.68 -1.11 12.88
CA LEU A 55 -2.06 0.11 12.35
C LEU A 55 -0.66 -0.14 11.77
N LYS A 56 0.10 -1.12 12.30
CA LYS A 56 1.43 -1.45 11.77
C LYS A 56 1.34 -2.12 10.40
N ALA A 57 0.41 -3.05 10.22
CA ALA A 57 0.25 -3.75 8.94
C ALA A 57 -0.19 -2.79 7.82
N ASP A 58 -1.15 -1.92 8.11
CA ASP A 58 -1.61 -0.90 7.16
C ASP A 58 -0.50 0.13 6.87
N SER A 59 0.27 0.53 7.87
CA SER A 59 1.44 1.41 7.68
C SER A 59 2.51 0.77 6.80
N ILE A 60 2.84 -0.51 7.03
CA ILE A 60 3.81 -1.26 6.21
C ILE A 60 3.30 -1.38 4.77
N LYS A 61 2.02 -1.73 4.57
CA LYS A 61 1.42 -1.85 3.25
C LYS A 61 1.43 -0.52 2.49
N ASN A 62 1.15 0.58 3.19
CA ASN A 62 1.19 1.92 2.61
C ASN A 62 2.61 2.34 2.24
N ALA A 63 3.60 2.11 3.12
CA ALA A 63 5.00 2.39 2.82
C ALA A 63 5.49 1.59 1.60
N LEU A 64 5.20 0.29 1.55
CA LEU A 64 5.56 -0.58 0.43
C LEU A 64 4.90 -0.11 -0.89
N ARG A 65 3.64 0.33 -0.84
CA ARG A 65 2.94 0.88 -2.01
C ARG A 65 3.62 2.15 -2.52
N THR A 66 4.00 3.07 -1.62
CA THR A 66 4.71 4.30 -1.98
C THR A 66 6.05 4.01 -2.64
N GLU A 67 6.84 3.11 -2.06
CA GLU A 67 8.13 2.71 -2.63
C GLU A 67 7.97 2.06 -4.02
N SER A 68 6.97 1.20 -4.17
CA SER A 68 6.65 0.55 -5.45
C SER A 68 6.29 1.56 -6.53
N MET A 69 5.50 2.58 -6.19
CA MET A 69 5.15 3.67 -7.11
C MET A 69 6.35 4.53 -7.50
N ALA A 70 7.23 4.82 -6.54
CA ALA A 70 8.46 5.57 -6.79
C ALA A 70 9.39 4.80 -7.74
N LEU A 71 9.54 3.48 -7.53
CA LEU A 71 10.32 2.62 -8.41
C LEU A 71 9.72 2.57 -9.82
N LEU A 72 8.40 2.39 -9.93
CA LEU A 72 7.70 2.37 -11.22
C LEU A 72 7.89 3.68 -12.00
N SER A 73 7.83 4.83 -11.31
CA SER A 73 8.09 6.13 -11.92
C SER A 73 9.52 6.22 -12.48
N LYS A 74 10.52 5.77 -11.72
CA LYS A 74 11.92 5.73 -12.17
C LYS A 74 12.11 4.80 -13.37
N LEU A 75 11.48 3.63 -13.37
CA LEU A 75 11.52 2.70 -14.49
C LEU A 75 10.93 3.32 -15.76
N ASN A 76 9.81 4.03 -15.64
CA ASN A 76 9.23 4.75 -16.77
C ASN A 76 10.17 5.83 -17.30
N GLN A 77 10.81 6.62 -16.42
CA GLN A 77 11.79 7.62 -16.86
C GLN A 77 12.97 7.00 -17.60
N ILE A 78 13.51 5.87 -17.11
CA ILE A 78 14.58 5.13 -17.80
C ILE A 78 14.11 4.64 -19.16
N LYS A 79 12.90 4.09 -19.23
CA LYS A 79 12.30 3.61 -20.49
C LYS A 79 12.22 4.73 -21.53
N GLU A 80 11.71 5.91 -21.16
CA GLU A 80 11.63 7.05 -22.06
C GLU A 80 13.02 7.57 -22.49
N LEU A 81 13.98 7.61 -21.56
CA LEU A 81 15.35 7.99 -21.87
C LEU A 81 15.98 7.07 -22.91
N LEU A 82 15.78 5.76 -22.76
CA LEU A 82 16.29 4.73 -23.69
C LEU A 82 15.50 4.68 -25.00
N ALA A 83 14.25 5.16 -25.04
CA ALA A 83 13.49 5.29 -26.28
C ALA A 83 14.06 6.39 -27.20
N THR A 84 14.82 7.34 -26.65
CA THR A 84 15.37 8.45 -27.41
C THR A 84 16.47 7.97 -28.38
N PRO A 85 16.37 8.26 -29.70
CA PRO A 85 17.35 7.82 -30.70
C PRO A 85 18.78 8.27 -30.40
N GLN A 86 18.94 9.49 -29.86
CA GLN A 86 20.24 10.03 -29.48
C GLN A 86 20.90 9.22 -28.36
N THR A 87 20.15 8.89 -27.30
CA THR A 87 20.63 8.02 -26.20
C THR A 87 21.07 6.67 -26.74
N ARG A 88 20.25 6.07 -27.61
CA ARG A 88 20.59 4.80 -28.27
C ARG A 88 21.89 4.92 -29.08
N ALA A 89 22.00 5.91 -29.95
CA ALA A 89 23.20 6.12 -30.76
C ALA A 89 24.46 6.33 -29.92
N ASN A 90 24.35 7.06 -28.81
CA ASN A 90 25.44 7.24 -27.85
C ASN A 90 25.86 5.91 -27.21
N ILE A 91 24.89 5.11 -26.73
CA ILE A 91 25.16 3.77 -26.18
C ILE A 91 25.82 2.87 -27.23
N TYR A 92 25.29 2.83 -28.46
CA TYR A 92 25.87 2.03 -29.54
C TYR A 92 27.32 2.43 -29.85
N ARG A 93 27.61 3.74 -29.86
CA ARG A 93 28.97 4.24 -30.07
C ARG A 93 29.93 3.83 -28.96
N GLU A 94 29.52 3.87 -27.69
CA GLU A 94 30.39 3.46 -26.59
C GLU A 94 30.59 1.95 -26.54
N VAL A 95 29.53 1.17 -26.73
CA VAL A 95 29.57 -0.30 -26.65
C VAL A 95 30.26 -0.93 -27.87
N PHE A 96 29.99 -0.42 -29.08
CA PHE A 96 30.46 -1.01 -30.33
C PHE A 96 31.46 -0.15 -31.11
N GLY A 97 31.54 1.16 -30.86
CA GLY A 97 32.47 2.05 -31.57
C GLY A 97 33.94 1.75 -31.28
N ALA A 98 34.26 1.24 -30.07
CA ALA A 98 35.59 0.77 -29.71
C ALA A 98 36.04 -0.49 -30.50
N ILE A 99 35.11 -1.25 -31.07
CA ILE A 99 35.44 -2.43 -31.90
C ILE A 99 35.98 -1.97 -33.27
N SER A 100 35.55 -0.80 -33.76
CA SER A 100 35.99 -0.27 -35.06
C SER A 100 37.39 0.37 -35.06
N SER A 101 37.96 0.68 -33.90
CA SER A 101 39.31 1.27 -33.82
C SER A 101 40.44 0.24 -33.97
N CYS A 102 40.14 -1.07 -33.94
CA CYS A 102 41.15 -2.12 -34.09
C CYS A 102 41.33 -2.63 -35.53
N SER A 103 40.53 -2.17 -36.51
CA SER A 103 40.52 -2.78 -37.86
C SER A 103 40.74 -1.79 -39.02
N LYS A 104 41.48 -0.70 -38.80
CA LYS A 104 41.98 0.15 -39.89
C LYS A 104 43.44 -0.19 -40.17
N ASN A 105 43.63 -1.26 -40.92
CA ASN A 105 44.74 -1.48 -41.86
C ASN A 105 44.39 -2.71 -42.67
N ASN A 106 43.62 -2.52 -43.73
CA ASN A 106 43.87 -3.06 -45.08
C ASN A 106 42.67 -2.70 -45.95
N GLN A 107 42.94 -1.79 -46.88
CA GLN A 107 42.13 -1.51 -48.05
C GLN A 107 42.01 -2.82 -48.82
N ASP A 108 40.79 -3.28 -49.13
CA ASP A 108 40.48 -3.89 -50.41
C ASP A 108 38.97 -3.83 -50.69
N VAL A 109 38.70 -3.30 -51.88
CA VAL A 109 37.43 -3.19 -52.58
C VAL A 109 36.81 -4.57 -52.73
N VAL A 110 35.52 -4.78 -52.40
CA VAL A 110 34.50 -5.41 -53.30
C VAL A 110 33.07 -5.08 -52.80
N ASP A 111 32.27 -4.68 -53.78
CA ASP A 111 30.81 -4.55 -53.88
C ASP A 111 29.97 -5.68 -53.24
N SER A 112 28.81 -5.31 -52.68
CA SER A 112 27.48 -5.92 -52.92
C SER A 112 26.54 -5.96 -51.70
N SER A 113 25.38 -5.32 -51.92
CA SER A 113 24.04 -5.73 -51.48
C SER A 113 23.67 -5.80 -49.99
N PHE A 114 22.74 -4.91 -49.63
CA PHE A 114 21.81 -5.03 -48.49
C PHE A 114 20.96 -6.31 -48.57
N PRO A 115 20.58 -6.88 -47.40
CA PRO A 115 19.25 -7.45 -47.27
C PRO A 115 18.47 -6.90 -46.05
N HIS A 116 17.16 -6.78 -46.28
CA HIS A 116 16.10 -6.56 -45.31
C HIS A 116 16.06 -7.62 -44.20
N LEU A 117 15.88 -7.18 -42.94
CA LEU A 117 14.82 -7.66 -42.04
C LEU A 117 14.57 -6.65 -40.92
#